data_AF-A0A926BSK6-F1
#
_entry.id   AF-A0A926BSK6-F1
#
_cell.length_a   1.000
_cell.length_b   1.000
_cell.length_c   1.000
_cell.angle_alpha   90.00
_cell.angle_beta   90.00
_cell.angle_gamma   90.00
#
_symmetry.space_group_name_H-M   'P 1'
#
loop_
_entity.id
_entity.type
_entity.pdbx_description
1 polymer ?
#
loop_
_entity_poly.entity_id
_entity_poly.type
_entity_poly.pdbx_seq_one_letter_code
_entity_poly.pdbx_strand_id
1 'polypeptide(L)'
;MDAMILAAGLGTRLRPITQSLPKALVEVGGVPMLKLVAQRLIAAGATRLIVNVHHHPQQIIDYIASNAGFGVETHVSDESGELLDTGGALLQARPLFTRDAPFILHNVDVVTDIDLGAMYRAHVASNALATLAVMRREASRYLMFDDDGTLCGFGNAATGLHREARTPVGQAEHLGFSGVHILDPQVFDLMMETGAFSIITMYMRLAANHRIAAYRVDESRWIDIGKPEQLEQARNEHRITPP
;
A
#
# COMPACT_ATOMS: atom_id res chain seq x y z
N MET A 1 -1.74 16.81 -3.81
CA MET A 1 -2.19 15.56 -3.17
C MET A 1 -1.00 14.92 -2.49
N ASP A 2 -1.18 14.48 -1.24
CA ASP A 2 -0.18 13.69 -0.51
C ASP A 2 -0.23 12.22 -0.94
N ALA A 3 0.92 11.56 -0.94
CA ALA A 3 0.98 10.10 -1.05
C ALA A 3 2.09 9.53 -0.16
N MET A 4 1.88 8.33 0.36
CA MET A 4 2.85 7.63 1.19
C MET A 4 3.27 6.32 0.55
N ILE A 5 4.58 6.08 0.52
CA ILE A 5 5.20 4.83 0.07
C ILE A 5 5.62 4.03 1.31
N LEU A 6 5.01 2.85 1.48
CA LEU A 6 5.35 1.92 2.55
C LEU A 6 6.60 1.12 2.16
N ALA A 7 7.77 1.55 2.64
CA ALA A 7 9.10 1.11 2.23
C ALA A 7 9.96 0.47 3.35
N ALA A 8 9.46 0.39 4.59
CA ALA A 8 10.17 -0.12 5.77
C ALA A 8 10.35 -1.67 5.83
N GLY A 9 9.83 -2.44 4.88
CA GLY A 9 9.81 -3.91 4.95
C GLY A 9 11.21 -4.56 4.93
N LEU A 10 11.44 -5.52 5.85
CA LEU A 10 12.70 -6.30 5.94
C LEU A 10 13.04 -7.12 4.68
N GLY A 11 12.03 -7.43 3.86
CA GLY A 11 12.22 -8.20 2.62
C GLY A 11 12.85 -9.57 2.83
N THR A 12 12.63 -10.23 3.97
CA THR A 12 13.32 -11.48 4.37
C THR A 12 13.21 -12.63 3.36
N ARG A 13 12.10 -12.68 2.62
CA ARG A 13 11.84 -13.66 1.55
C ARG A 13 12.71 -13.46 0.30
N LEU A 14 13.33 -12.30 0.13
CA LEU A 14 14.24 -11.97 -0.98
C LEU A 14 15.72 -12.10 -0.60
N ARG A 15 16.05 -12.70 0.55
CA ARG A 15 17.45 -12.98 0.87
C ARG A 15 18.07 -13.91 -0.19
N PRO A 16 19.33 -13.70 -0.58
CA PRO A 16 20.32 -12.82 0.06
C PRO A 16 20.28 -11.35 -0.38
N ILE A 17 19.51 -10.98 -1.41
CA ILE A 17 19.47 -9.61 -1.97
C ILE A 17 19.22 -8.58 -0.86
N THR A 18 18.23 -8.85 -0.01
CA THR A 18 17.80 -7.92 1.04
C THR A 18 18.68 -7.91 2.29
N GLN A 19 19.78 -8.66 2.32
CA GLN A 19 20.74 -8.57 3.42
C GLN A 19 21.52 -7.25 3.40
N SER A 20 21.89 -6.77 2.22
CA SER A 20 22.66 -5.53 2.03
C SER A 20 21.89 -4.41 1.34
N LEU A 21 20.74 -4.71 0.74
CA LEU A 21 19.91 -3.75 -0.02
C LEU A 21 18.50 -3.69 0.57
N PRO A 22 17.93 -2.51 0.89
CA PRO A 22 16.53 -2.44 1.29
C PRO A 22 15.61 -2.90 0.15
N LYS A 23 14.48 -3.53 0.49
CA LYS A 23 13.51 -4.02 -0.52
C LYS A 23 13.06 -2.90 -1.46
N ALA A 24 12.92 -1.68 -0.95
CA ALA A 24 12.57 -0.48 -1.69
C ALA A 24 13.56 -0.14 -2.82
N LEU A 25 14.82 -0.57 -2.73
CA LEU A 25 15.85 -0.32 -3.74
C LEU A 25 16.13 -1.53 -4.63
N VAL A 26 15.39 -2.63 -4.47
CA VAL A 26 15.43 -3.73 -5.43
C VAL A 26 14.96 -3.23 -6.79
N GLU A 27 15.67 -3.61 -7.84
CA GLU A 27 15.39 -3.13 -9.19
C GLU A 27 14.49 -4.07 -9.99
N VAL A 28 13.56 -3.45 -10.72
CA VAL A 28 12.76 -4.06 -11.78
C VAL A 28 12.98 -3.25 -13.05
N GLY A 29 13.38 -3.92 -14.14
CA GLY A 29 13.72 -3.22 -15.38
C GLY A 29 14.93 -2.26 -15.26
N GLY A 30 15.82 -2.47 -14.28
CA GLY A 30 16.95 -1.57 -14.00
C GLY A 30 16.58 -0.28 -13.26
N VAL A 31 15.34 -0.19 -12.74
CA VAL A 31 14.88 0.96 -11.95
C VAL A 31 14.52 0.49 -10.54
N PRO A 32 15.02 1.14 -9.49
CA PRO A 32 14.63 0.86 -8.12
C PRO A 32 13.12 0.99 -7.90
N MET A 33 12.52 0.04 -7.19
CA MET A 33 11.08 0.02 -6.91
C MET A 33 10.55 1.31 -6.31
N LEU A 34 11.30 1.93 -5.38
CA LEU A 34 10.96 3.21 -4.78
C LEU A 34 10.75 4.30 -5.85
N LYS A 35 11.61 4.35 -6.87
CA LYS A 35 11.51 5.32 -7.95
C LYS A 35 10.32 5.01 -8.87
N LEU A 36 10.09 3.74 -9.19
CA LEU A 36 8.93 3.32 -9.99
C LEU A 36 7.62 3.75 -9.32
N VAL A 37 7.47 3.46 -8.02
CA VAL A 37 6.27 3.83 -7.27
C VAL A 37 6.13 5.35 -7.14
N ALA A 38 7.22 6.06 -6.83
CA ALA A 38 7.20 7.53 -6.74
C ALA A 38 6.74 8.18 -8.07
N GLN A 39 7.28 7.72 -9.21
CA GLN A 39 6.89 8.24 -10.52
C GLN A 39 5.41 7.99 -10.83
N ARG A 40 4.88 6.81 -10.47
CA ARG A 40 3.45 6.51 -10.63
C ARG A 40 2.56 7.40 -9.78
N LEU A 41 2.93 7.64 -8.53
CA LEU A 41 2.20 8.53 -7.63
C LEU A 41 2.22 9.97 -8.15
N ILE A 42 3.37 10.44 -8.63
CA ILE A 42 3.52 11.78 -9.24
C ILE A 42 2.67 11.89 -10.51
N ALA A 43 2.69 10.89 -11.38
CA ALA A 43 1.84 10.85 -12.57
C ALA A 43 0.34 10.86 -12.24
N ALA A 44 -0.04 10.35 -11.07
CA ALA A 44 -1.40 10.41 -10.54
C ALA A 44 -1.76 11.76 -9.89
N GLY A 45 -0.81 12.72 -9.82
CA GLY A 45 -1.00 14.05 -9.26
C GLY A 45 -0.46 14.25 -7.84
N ALA A 46 0.34 13.32 -7.32
CA ALA A 46 1.01 13.53 -6.03
C ALA A 46 2.07 14.64 -6.15
N THR A 47 1.98 15.62 -5.27
CA THR A 47 2.90 16.77 -5.19
C THR A 47 3.77 16.72 -3.93
N ARG A 48 3.45 15.77 -3.04
CA ARG A 48 4.09 15.55 -1.75
C ARG A 48 4.16 14.05 -1.51
N LEU A 49 5.35 13.55 -1.21
CA LEU A 49 5.59 12.14 -0.89
C LEU A 49 6.03 11.99 0.56
N ILE A 50 5.55 10.93 1.21
CA ILE A 50 6.04 10.49 2.51
C ILE A 50 6.60 9.07 2.33
N VAL A 51 7.82 8.82 2.76
CA VAL A 51 8.45 7.49 2.64
C VAL A 51 8.86 7.02 4.03
N ASN A 52 8.35 5.89 4.48
CA ASN A 52 8.80 5.33 5.75
C ASN A 52 10.02 4.42 5.59
N VAL A 53 10.95 4.46 6.55
CA VAL A 53 12.22 3.73 6.48
C VAL A 53 12.49 2.97 7.77
N HIS A 54 13.08 1.78 7.66
CA HIS A 54 13.48 0.98 8.82
C HIS A 54 14.73 0.13 8.51
N HIS A 55 14.62 -0.79 7.54
CA HIS A 55 15.75 -1.64 7.13
C HIS A 55 16.68 -0.87 6.17
N HIS A 56 17.96 -0.74 6.52
CA HIS A 56 18.93 0.09 5.78
C HIS A 56 18.44 1.52 5.47
N PRO A 57 18.01 2.28 6.50
CA PRO A 57 17.26 3.52 6.30
C PRO A 57 18.09 4.58 5.57
N GLN A 58 19.39 4.67 5.88
CA GLN A 58 20.30 5.62 5.24
C GLN A 58 20.39 5.43 3.73
N GLN A 59 20.35 4.18 3.22
CA GLN A 59 20.39 3.94 1.78
C GLN A 59 19.14 4.52 1.07
N ILE A 60 17.97 4.41 1.70
CA ILE A 60 16.74 4.99 1.16
C ILE A 60 16.81 6.53 1.21
N ILE A 61 17.27 7.09 2.32
CA ILE A 61 17.43 8.54 2.51
C ILE A 61 18.39 9.13 1.46
N ASP A 62 19.57 8.52 1.29
CA ASP A 62 20.58 8.93 0.31
C ASP A 62 20.05 8.80 -1.12
N TYR A 63 19.27 7.75 -1.41
CA TYR A 63 18.66 7.57 -2.71
C TYR A 63 17.62 8.66 -3.02
N ILE A 64 16.76 9.01 -2.06
CA ILE A 64 15.79 10.10 -2.20
C ILE A 64 16.52 11.43 -2.44
N ALA A 65 17.57 11.72 -1.66
CA ALA A 65 18.34 12.95 -1.76
C ALA A 65 19.07 13.07 -3.11
N SER A 66 19.74 11.99 -3.56
CA SER A 66 20.44 11.96 -4.85
C SER A 66 19.51 12.03 -6.07
N ASN A 67 18.22 11.71 -5.90
CA ASN A 67 17.18 11.89 -6.91
C ASN A 67 16.35 13.18 -6.69
N ALA A 68 16.83 14.13 -5.89
CA ALA A 68 16.18 15.42 -5.63
C ALA A 68 14.71 15.29 -5.20
N GLY A 69 14.40 14.32 -4.32
CA GLY A 69 13.02 14.07 -3.88
C GLY A 69 12.09 13.66 -5.02
N PHE A 70 12.63 13.09 -6.11
CA PHE A 70 11.91 12.74 -7.33
C PHE A 70 11.23 13.94 -8.03
N GLY A 71 11.67 15.18 -7.73
CA GLY A 71 11.11 16.41 -8.30
C GLY A 71 9.89 16.95 -7.56
N VAL A 72 9.53 16.38 -6.41
CA VAL A 72 8.43 16.83 -5.54
C VAL A 72 8.88 16.93 -4.08
N GLU A 73 8.10 17.59 -3.24
CA GLU A 73 8.40 17.65 -1.81
C GLU A 73 8.33 16.24 -1.22
N THR A 74 9.40 15.75 -0.61
CA THR A 74 9.47 14.38 -0.08
C THR A 74 9.92 14.40 1.38
N HIS A 75 9.11 13.81 2.24
CA HIS A 75 9.37 13.64 3.67
C HIS A 75 9.75 12.19 3.99
N VAL A 76 10.60 12.01 4.99
CA VAL A 76 10.97 10.69 5.51
C VAL A 76 10.34 10.50 6.88
N SER A 77 9.63 9.39 7.06
CA SER A 77 9.15 8.92 8.36
C SER A 77 10.10 7.82 8.86
N ASP A 78 10.97 8.15 9.80
CA ASP A 78 12.01 7.24 10.28
C ASP A 78 11.51 6.31 11.39
N GLU A 79 11.41 5.02 11.08
CA GLU A 79 11.01 3.94 11.99
C GLU A 79 12.21 3.05 12.37
N SER A 80 13.45 3.49 12.16
CA SER A 80 14.66 2.68 12.40
C SER A 80 14.80 2.17 13.84
N GLY A 81 14.14 2.82 14.82
CA GLY A 81 14.07 2.36 16.20
C GLY A 81 13.16 1.13 16.42
N GLU A 82 12.09 0.98 15.64
CA GLU A 82 11.11 -0.11 15.77
C GLU A 82 10.29 -0.26 14.48
N LEU A 83 10.19 -1.48 13.93
CA LEU A 83 9.35 -1.72 12.74
C LEU A 83 7.86 -1.72 13.12
N LEU A 84 7.11 -0.72 12.66
CA LEU A 84 5.73 -0.49 13.14
C LEU A 84 4.62 -1.19 12.32
N ASP A 85 4.99 -2.00 11.32
CA ASP A 85 4.03 -2.52 10.32
C ASP A 85 3.26 -1.37 9.62
N THR A 86 2.36 -1.71 8.71
CA THR A 86 1.70 -0.76 7.79
C THR A 86 0.80 0.27 8.47
N GLY A 87 0.09 -0.11 9.54
CA GLY A 87 -0.82 0.77 10.27
C GLY A 87 -0.07 1.67 11.26
N GLY A 88 0.90 1.11 11.98
CA GLY A 88 1.76 1.89 12.88
C GLY A 88 2.62 2.89 12.13
N ALA A 89 3.11 2.52 10.94
CA ALA A 89 3.81 3.43 10.03
C ALA A 89 2.97 4.65 9.65
N LEU A 90 1.71 4.42 9.25
CA LEU A 90 0.78 5.51 8.92
C LEU A 90 0.51 6.40 10.14
N LEU A 91 0.35 5.81 11.32
CA LEU A 91 0.14 6.55 12.56
C LEU A 91 1.35 7.44 12.92
N GLN A 92 2.57 6.92 12.78
CA GLN A 92 3.79 7.70 13.02
C GLN A 92 3.94 8.84 12.01
N ALA A 93 3.64 8.59 10.73
CA ALA A 93 3.74 9.57 9.67
C ALA A 93 2.67 10.68 9.73
N ARG A 94 1.64 10.51 10.55
CA ARG A 94 0.48 11.44 10.68
C ARG A 94 0.84 12.94 10.69
N PRO A 95 1.88 13.43 11.40
CA PRO A 95 2.21 14.86 11.43
C PRO A 95 2.73 15.42 10.10
N LEU A 96 3.10 14.56 9.15
CA LEU A 96 3.68 14.96 7.85
C LEU A 96 2.63 15.23 6.77
N PHE A 97 1.36 14.88 7.03
CA PHE A 97 0.25 15.05 6.09
C PHE A 97 -0.41 16.42 6.22
N THR A 98 -0.83 17.00 5.09
CA THR A 98 -1.53 18.31 5.04
C THR A 98 -2.99 18.24 5.49
N ARG A 99 -3.60 17.05 5.49
CA ARG A 99 -4.99 16.74 5.93
C ARG A 99 -6.11 17.47 5.17
N ASP A 100 -5.81 18.15 4.09
CA ASP A 100 -6.76 18.93 3.29
C ASP A 100 -7.49 18.11 2.21
N ALA A 101 -6.94 16.96 1.83
CA ALA A 101 -7.50 16.06 0.83
C ALA A 101 -7.16 14.59 1.14
N PRO A 102 -7.91 13.63 0.58
CA PRO A 102 -7.51 12.23 0.58
C PRO A 102 -6.10 12.02 0.04
N PHE A 103 -5.46 10.96 0.49
CA PHE A 103 -4.08 10.61 0.15
C PHE A 103 -3.95 9.14 -0.23
N ILE A 104 -2.96 8.84 -1.08
CA ILE A 104 -2.70 7.48 -1.57
C ILE A 104 -1.63 6.82 -0.71
N LEU A 105 -1.85 5.58 -0.30
CA LEU A 105 -0.82 4.71 0.27
C LEU A 105 -0.51 3.58 -0.72
N HIS A 106 0.78 3.34 -0.93
CA HIS A 106 1.27 2.37 -1.88
C HIS A 106 2.40 1.54 -1.26
N ASN A 107 2.26 0.22 -1.25
CA ASN A 107 3.33 -0.68 -0.86
C ASN A 107 4.46 -0.61 -1.88
N VAL A 108 5.72 -0.45 -1.44
CA VAL A 108 6.84 -0.29 -2.36
C VAL A 108 7.10 -1.52 -3.23
N ASP A 109 6.61 -2.68 -2.81
CA ASP A 109 6.85 -3.97 -3.46
C ASP A 109 5.80 -4.38 -4.48
N VAL A 110 4.86 -3.49 -4.79
CA VAL A 110 3.81 -3.74 -5.78
C VAL A 110 4.20 -3.08 -7.11
N VAL A 111 4.35 -3.90 -8.15
CA VAL A 111 4.41 -3.45 -9.54
C VAL A 111 3.01 -3.57 -10.12
N THR A 112 2.45 -2.48 -10.63
CA THR A 112 1.08 -2.48 -11.15
C THR A 112 0.86 -1.39 -12.18
N ASP A 113 -0.17 -1.54 -13.02
CA ASP A 113 -0.65 -0.53 -13.97
C ASP A 113 -1.99 0.13 -13.55
N ILE A 114 -2.51 -0.17 -12.35
CA ILE A 114 -3.74 0.46 -11.81
C ILE A 114 -3.77 1.97 -12.07
N ASP A 115 -4.85 2.47 -12.67
CA ASP A 115 -5.09 3.91 -12.82
C ASP A 115 -5.40 4.53 -11.44
N LEU A 116 -4.34 5.01 -10.80
CA LEU A 116 -4.38 5.65 -9.49
C LEU A 116 -5.22 6.93 -9.51
N GLY A 117 -5.26 7.66 -10.63
CA GLY A 117 -6.07 8.86 -10.78
C GLY A 117 -7.56 8.54 -10.84
N ALA A 118 -7.94 7.48 -11.57
CA ALA A 118 -9.32 6.98 -11.59
C ALA A 118 -9.75 6.47 -10.22
N MET A 119 -8.89 5.69 -9.55
CA MET A 119 -9.14 5.22 -8.19
C MET A 119 -9.35 6.39 -7.22
N TYR A 120 -8.55 7.46 -7.32
CA TYR A 120 -8.70 8.66 -6.50
C TYR A 120 -10.02 9.38 -6.73
N ARG A 121 -10.41 9.59 -7.99
CA ARG A 121 -11.70 10.20 -8.33
C ARG A 121 -12.87 9.35 -7.82
N ALA A 122 -12.77 8.03 -7.92
CA ALA A 122 -13.78 7.11 -7.39
C ALA A 122 -13.88 7.20 -5.86
N HIS A 123 -12.74 7.28 -5.16
CA HIS A 123 -12.71 7.47 -3.71
C HIS A 123 -13.43 8.77 -3.30
N VAL A 124 -13.07 9.89 -3.92
CA VAL A 124 -13.69 11.21 -3.67
C VAL A 124 -15.21 11.18 -3.92
N ALA A 125 -15.66 10.48 -4.95
CA ALA A 125 -17.10 10.34 -5.24
C ALA A 125 -17.86 9.40 -4.29
N SER A 126 -17.15 8.50 -3.59
CA SER A 126 -17.76 7.43 -2.79
C SER A 126 -18.08 7.81 -1.34
N ASN A 127 -17.51 8.92 -0.84
CA ASN A 127 -17.50 9.30 0.58
C ASN A 127 -17.04 8.15 1.51
N ALA A 128 -16.21 7.23 1.01
CA ALA A 128 -15.65 6.16 1.82
C ALA A 128 -14.52 6.69 2.69
N LEU A 129 -14.36 6.14 3.91
CA LEU A 129 -13.22 6.46 4.78
C LEU A 129 -11.91 5.94 4.16
N ALA A 130 -11.99 4.80 3.48
CA ALA A 130 -10.90 4.28 2.67
C ALA A 130 -11.43 3.52 1.46
N THR A 131 -10.65 3.51 0.38
CA THR A 131 -10.91 2.73 -0.83
C THR A 131 -9.71 1.85 -1.12
N LEU A 132 -9.90 0.54 -1.20
CA LEU A 132 -8.85 -0.47 -1.31
C LEU A 132 -8.83 -1.04 -2.72
N ALA A 133 -7.68 -1.02 -3.38
CA ALA A 133 -7.50 -1.74 -4.63
C ALA A 133 -7.53 -3.24 -4.32
N VAL A 134 -8.46 -3.94 -4.95
CA VAL A 134 -8.72 -5.36 -4.70
C VAL A 134 -8.99 -6.10 -5.99
N MET A 135 -8.59 -7.37 -6.02
CA MET A 135 -8.77 -8.21 -7.20
C MET A 135 -9.03 -9.66 -6.82
N ARG A 136 -9.69 -10.39 -7.71
CA ARG A 136 -9.89 -11.83 -7.57
C ARG A 136 -8.56 -12.54 -7.85
N ARG A 137 -8.06 -13.23 -6.84
CA ARG A 137 -6.87 -14.09 -6.97
C ARG A 137 -6.86 -15.15 -5.88
N GLU A 138 -6.16 -16.25 -6.15
CA GLU A 138 -5.83 -17.22 -5.12
C GLU A 138 -4.80 -16.62 -4.17
N ALA A 139 -5.24 -16.28 -2.96
CA ALA A 139 -4.38 -15.76 -1.91
C ALA A 139 -4.69 -16.46 -0.60
N SER A 140 -3.65 -16.74 0.18
CA SER A 140 -3.84 -17.30 1.52
C SER A 140 -4.62 -16.35 2.42
N ARG A 141 -4.46 -15.03 2.25
CA ARG A 141 -5.22 -13.99 2.96
C ARG A 141 -6.11 -13.23 2.00
N TYR A 142 -7.36 -12.99 2.40
CA TYR A 142 -8.34 -12.26 1.61
C TYR A 142 -9.17 -11.33 2.50
N LEU A 143 -9.70 -10.28 1.90
CA LEU A 143 -10.73 -9.43 2.47
C LEU A 143 -12.07 -9.84 1.87
N MET A 144 -13.13 -9.61 2.62
CA MET A 144 -14.50 -9.93 2.22
C MET A 144 -15.26 -8.63 2.02
N PHE A 145 -15.86 -8.45 0.85
CA PHE A 145 -16.67 -7.28 0.52
C PHE A 145 -18.08 -7.73 0.19
N ASP A 146 -19.06 -7.01 0.72
CA ASP A 146 -20.47 -7.32 0.49
C ASP A 146 -20.98 -6.80 -0.87
N ASP A 147 -22.27 -6.99 -1.19
CA ASP A 147 -22.84 -6.60 -2.49
C ASP A 147 -22.79 -5.08 -2.73
N ASP A 148 -22.68 -4.26 -1.67
CA ASP A 148 -22.46 -2.81 -1.72
C ASP A 148 -20.99 -2.41 -1.91
N GLY A 149 -20.11 -3.41 -2.05
CA GLY A 149 -18.67 -3.24 -2.17
C GLY A 149 -18.01 -2.74 -0.87
N THR A 150 -18.60 -3.02 0.29
CA THR A 150 -18.09 -2.57 1.59
C THR A 150 -17.43 -3.72 2.34
N LEU A 151 -16.27 -3.47 2.94
CA LEU A 151 -15.54 -4.45 3.74
C LEU A 151 -16.44 -5.00 4.85
N CYS A 152 -16.68 -6.31 4.83
CA CYS A 152 -17.46 -7.02 5.84
C CYS A 152 -16.63 -8.06 6.59
N GLY A 153 -15.42 -8.37 6.14
CA GLY A 153 -14.50 -9.16 6.95
C GLY A 153 -13.14 -9.48 6.33
N PHE A 154 -12.42 -10.39 7.00
CA PHE A 154 -11.10 -10.87 6.62
C PHE A 154 -11.00 -12.39 6.84
N GLY A 155 -10.24 -13.08 5.99
CA GLY A 155 -9.95 -14.49 6.17
C GLY A 155 -8.52 -14.88 5.81
N ASN A 156 -8.11 -16.04 6.34
CA ASN A 156 -6.89 -16.72 5.96
C ASN A 156 -7.19 -18.20 5.64
N ALA A 157 -7.21 -18.55 4.36
CA ALA A 157 -7.46 -19.89 3.86
C ALA A 157 -6.42 -20.91 4.35
N ALA A 158 -5.17 -20.50 4.58
CA ALA A 158 -4.12 -21.41 5.04
C ALA A 158 -4.31 -21.85 6.51
N THR A 159 -4.98 -21.03 7.33
CA THR A 159 -5.22 -21.33 8.75
C THR A 159 -6.69 -21.60 9.07
N GLY A 160 -7.59 -21.47 8.09
CA GLY A 160 -9.04 -21.46 8.30
C GLY A 160 -9.54 -20.28 9.14
N LEU A 161 -8.76 -19.22 9.31
CA LEU A 161 -9.19 -18.06 10.08
C LEU A 161 -10.25 -17.30 9.28
N HIS A 162 -11.34 -16.96 9.95
CA HIS A 162 -12.41 -16.14 9.40
C HIS A 162 -12.86 -15.14 10.47
N ARG A 163 -12.92 -13.86 10.12
CA ARG A 163 -13.34 -12.78 11.02
C ARG A 163 -14.28 -11.85 10.28
N GLU A 164 -15.45 -11.65 10.84
CA GLU A 164 -16.39 -10.64 10.38
C GLU A 164 -16.08 -9.30 11.06
N ALA A 165 -16.13 -8.22 10.27
CA ALA A 165 -16.07 -6.84 10.75
C ALA A 165 -17.47 -6.29 11.03
N ARG A 166 -18.45 -6.72 10.24
CA ARG A 166 -19.87 -6.36 10.31
C ARG A 166 -20.69 -7.38 9.55
N THR A 167 -22.00 -7.40 9.81
CA THR A 167 -22.94 -8.21 9.02
C THR A 167 -22.96 -7.72 7.56
N PRO A 168 -22.73 -8.59 6.57
CA PRO A 168 -22.73 -8.21 5.15
C PRO A 168 -24.15 -7.89 4.66
N VAL A 169 -24.24 -6.96 3.71
CA VAL A 169 -25.44 -6.81 2.86
C VAL A 169 -25.33 -7.80 1.71
N GLY A 170 -26.18 -8.83 1.71
CA GLY A 170 -26.16 -9.85 0.68
C GLY A 170 -24.96 -10.80 0.79
N GLN A 171 -24.29 -11.08 -0.33
CA GLN A 171 -23.16 -12.02 -0.35
C GLN A 171 -21.82 -11.34 -0.07
N ALA A 172 -20.86 -12.11 0.47
CA ALA A 172 -19.50 -11.64 0.73
C ALA A 172 -18.53 -12.26 -0.30
N GLU A 173 -17.96 -11.42 -1.17
CA GLU A 173 -16.94 -11.84 -2.14
C GLU A 173 -15.53 -11.79 -1.53
N HIS A 174 -14.75 -12.85 -1.75
CA HIS A 174 -13.36 -12.93 -1.32
C HIS A 174 -12.43 -12.27 -2.33
N LEU A 175 -11.74 -11.21 -1.92
CA LEU A 175 -10.83 -10.44 -2.77
C LEU A 175 -9.47 -10.25 -2.11
N GLY A 176 -8.41 -10.36 -2.91
CA GLY A 176 -7.04 -10.09 -2.48
C GLY A 176 -6.78 -8.59 -2.44
N PHE A 177 -6.20 -8.09 -1.34
CA PHE A 177 -5.73 -6.70 -1.25
C PHE A 177 -4.48 -6.48 -2.09
N SER A 178 -4.49 -5.47 -2.96
CA SER A 178 -3.45 -5.21 -3.95
C SER A 178 -2.34 -4.28 -3.46
N GLY A 179 -2.31 -3.90 -2.17
CA GLY A 179 -1.23 -3.06 -1.63
C GLY A 179 -1.30 -1.59 -2.03
N VAL A 180 -2.44 -1.14 -2.57
CA VAL A 180 -2.72 0.26 -2.89
C VAL A 180 -4.07 0.63 -2.31
N HIS A 181 -4.14 1.75 -1.59
CA HIS A 181 -5.41 2.26 -1.07
C HIS A 181 -5.38 3.77 -0.90
N ILE A 182 -6.57 4.37 -0.86
CA ILE A 182 -6.77 5.80 -0.69
C ILE A 182 -7.54 6.00 0.60
N LEU A 183 -7.12 6.94 1.44
CA LEU A 183 -7.77 7.21 2.71
C LEU A 183 -8.16 8.68 2.80
N ASP A 184 -9.31 8.90 3.42
CA ASP A 184 -9.71 10.22 3.87
C ASP A 184 -8.92 10.62 5.12
N PRO A 185 -8.48 11.90 5.26
CA PRO A 185 -7.75 12.38 6.44
C PRO A 185 -8.44 12.14 7.78
N GLN A 186 -9.77 12.01 7.80
CA GLN A 186 -10.52 11.66 9.00
C GLN A 186 -10.04 10.35 9.65
N VAL A 187 -9.41 9.45 8.88
CA VAL A 187 -8.87 8.19 9.42
C VAL A 187 -7.93 8.42 10.61
N PHE A 188 -7.15 9.51 10.59
CA PHE A 188 -6.18 9.79 11.64
C PHE A 188 -6.82 10.12 13.00
N ASP A 189 -8.05 10.63 12.99
CA ASP A 189 -8.79 10.96 14.22
C ASP A 189 -9.53 9.73 14.76
N LEU A 190 -9.64 8.68 13.94
CA LEU A 190 -10.29 7.40 14.26
C LEU A 190 -9.28 6.30 14.64
N MET A 191 -7.98 6.56 14.51
CA MET A 191 -6.91 5.66 14.94
C MET A 191 -6.85 5.58 16.47
N MET A 192 -7.02 4.37 17.01
CA MET A 192 -6.94 4.09 18.45
C MET A 192 -5.83 3.10 18.79
N GLU A 193 -5.26 2.48 17.76
CA GLU A 193 -4.16 1.54 17.84
C GLU A 193 -2.85 2.25 18.25
N THR A 194 -1.93 1.48 18.84
CA THR A 194 -0.63 1.98 19.31
C THR A 194 0.47 0.99 18.98
N GLY A 195 1.69 1.49 18.75
CA GLY A 195 2.86 0.65 18.44
C GLY A 195 2.76 -0.02 17.07
N ALA A 196 3.31 -1.21 16.93
CA ALA A 196 3.30 -1.96 15.68
C ALA A 196 1.95 -2.64 15.41
N PHE A 197 1.29 -2.31 14.30
CA PHE A 197 0.05 -2.97 13.88
C PHE A 197 -0.20 -2.92 12.37
N SER A 198 -0.90 -3.93 11.86
CA SER A 198 -1.33 -3.98 10.46
C SER A 198 -2.47 -3.01 10.20
N ILE A 199 -2.41 -2.28 9.08
CA ILE A 199 -3.50 -1.41 8.65
C ILE A 199 -4.81 -2.15 8.40
N ILE A 200 -4.74 -3.45 8.07
CA ILE A 200 -5.92 -4.31 7.91
C ILE A 200 -6.68 -4.45 9.23
N THR A 201 -5.98 -4.51 10.38
CA THR A 201 -6.62 -4.56 11.70
C THR A 201 -7.45 -3.31 11.94
N MET A 202 -6.91 -2.14 11.58
CA MET A 202 -7.62 -0.87 11.67
C MET A 202 -8.85 -0.84 10.74
N TYR A 203 -8.70 -1.24 9.47
CA TYR A 203 -9.84 -1.30 8.54
C TYR A 203 -10.95 -2.24 9.03
N MET A 204 -10.59 -3.41 9.54
CA MET A 204 -11.56 -4.36 10.11
C MET A 204 -12.33 -3.77 11.29
N ARG A 205 -11.68 -2.97 12.14
CA ARG A 205 -12.35 -2.27 13.24
C ARG A 205 -13.25 -1.15 12.72
N LEU A 206 -12.74 -0.33 11.81
CA LEU A 206 -13.45 0.85 11.30
C LEU A 206 -14.63 0.48 10.40
N ALA A 207 -14.56 -0.65 9.70
CA ALA A 207 -15.63 -1.17 8.86
C ALA A 207 -16.95 -1.41 9.61
N ALA A 208 -16.92 -1.54 10.94
CA ALA A 208 -18.13 -1.63 11.75
C ALA A 208 -19.02 -0.38 11.67
N ASN A 209 -18.41 0.81 11.49
CA ASN A 209 -19.12 2.10 11.55
C ASN A 209 -18.80 3.03 10.37
N HIS A 210 -17.85 2.67 9.51
CA HIS A 210 -17.40 3.49 8.40
C HIS A 210 -17.28 2.66 7.13
N ARG A 211 -17.57 3.28 5.98
CA ARG A 211 -17.44 2.63 4.69
C ARG A 211 -15.96 2.45 4.33
N ILE A 212 -15.54 1.21 4.19
CA ILE A 212 -14.25 0.82 3.60
C ILE A 212 -14.56 0.14 2.28
N ALA A 213 -14.38 0.85 1.17
CA ALA A 213 -14.86 0.44 -0.14
C ALA A 213 -13.83 -0.41 -0.92
N ALA A 214 -14.33 -1.37 -1.70
CA ALA A 214 -13.56 -2.04 -2.73
C ALA A 214 -13.44 -1.16 -3.99
N TYR A 215 -12.26 -1.17 -4.61
CA TYR A 215 -12.05 -0.72 -5.98
C TYR A 215 -11.46 -1.88 -6.78
N ARG A 216 -12.25 -2.39 -7.74
CA ARG A 216 -11.91 -3.59 -8.52
C ARG A 216 -10.85 -3.27 -9.56
N VAL A 217 -9.79 -4.08 -9.58
CA VAL A 217 -8.65 -3.94 -10.50
C VAL A 217 -8.29 -5.27 -11.18
N ASP A 218 -9.29 -6.12 -11.44
CA ASP A 218 -9.08 -7.48 -11.99
C ASP A 218 -8.40 -7.48 -13.37
N GLU A 219 -8.57 -6.42 -14.14
CA GLU A 219 -7.96 -6.26 -15.48
C GLU A 219 -6.56 -5.62 -15.42
N SER A 220 -6.16 -5.11 -14.25
CA SER A 220 -4.87 -4.45 -14.07
C SER A 220 -3.76 -5.49 -13.88
N ARG A 221 -2.61 -5.22 -14.48
CA ARG A 221 -1.37 -5.93 -14.15
C ARG A 221 -1.02 -5.67 -12.70
N TRP A 222 -0.70 -6.73 -11.96
CA TRP A 222 -0.32 -6.65 -10.55
C TRP A 222 0.66 -7.76 -10.17
N ILE A 223 1.80 -7.37 -9.58
CA ILE A 223 2.83 -8.28 -9.09
C ILE A 223 3.38 -7.77 -7.75
N ASP A 224 3.26 -8.56 -6.68
CA ASP A 224 4.05 -8.39 -5.44
C ASP A 224 5.43 -9.03 -5.63
N ILE A 225 6.48 -8.23 -5.63
CA ILE A 225 7.87 -8.71 -5.81
C ILE A 225 8.46 -9.30 -4.52
N GLY A 226 7.63 -9.70 -3.55
CA GLY A 226 8.06 -10.23 -2.26
C GLY A 226 8.63 -11.64 -2.27
N LYS A 227 8.64 -12.33 -3.41
CA LYS A 227 9.30 -13.62 -3.62
C LYS A 227 10.25 -13.58 -4.82
N PRO A 228 11.35 -14.36 -4.83
CA PRO A 228 12.32 -14.35 -5.93
C PRO A 228 11.69 -14.61 -7.30
N GLU A 229 10.75 -15.56 -7.39
CA GLU A 229 10.11 -15.93 -8.65
C GLU A 229 9.27 -14.78 -9.22
N GLN A 230 8.57 -14.06 -8.33
CA GLN A 230 7.74 -12.90 -8.71
C GLN A 230 8.60 -11.69 -9.10
N LEU A 231 9.76 -11.52 -8.45
CA LEU A 231 10.74 -10.50 -8.82
C LEU A 231 11.33 -10.77 -10.21
N GLU A 232 11.68 -12.03 -10.51
CA GLU A 232 12.16 -12.42 -11.83
C GLU A 232 11.09 -12.23 -12.91
N GLN A 233 9.84 -12.61 -12.62
CA GLN A 233 8.70 -12.34 -13.49
C GLN A 233 8.57 -10.84 -13.79
N ALA A 234 8.56 -10.01 -12.75
CA ALA A 234 8.45 -8.56 -12.91
C ALA A 234 9.59 -8.00 -13.77
N ARG A 235 10.83 -8.46 -13.57
CA ARG A 235 12.00 -8.03 -14.35
C ARG A 235 11.89 -8.39 -15.83
N ASN A 236 11.40 -9.60 -16.14
CA ASN A 236 11.26 -10.06 -17.50
C ASN A 236 10.17 -9.29 -18.25
N GLU A 237 9.02 -9.09 -17.61
CA GLU A 237 7.91 -8.35 -18.22
C GLU A 237 8.22 -6.85 -18.41
N HIS A 238 8.96 -6.23 -17.49
CA HIS A 238 9.37 -4.83 -17.63
C HIS A 238 10.33 -4.58 -18.80
N ARG A 239 11.13 -5.58 -19.19
CA ARG A 239 11.99 -5.50 -20.39
C ARG A 239 11.18 -5.50 -21.68
N ILE A 240 9.95 -6.01 -21.65
CA ILE A 240 9.08 -6.14 -22.82
C ILE A 240 8.18 -4.90 -22.96
N THR A 241 7.84 -4.22 -21.86
CA THR A 241 7.03 -2.99 -21.86
C THR A 241 7.65 -1.95 -20.92
N PRO A 242 8.52 -1.04 -21.41
CA PRO A 242 8.95 0.11 -20.62
C PRO A 242 7.75 1.05 -20.36
N PRO A 243 7.81 1.84 -19.28
CA PRO A 243 6.74 2.77 -18.91
C PRO A 243 6.48 3.84 -19.99
#